data_AF-A0A5A7SEV6-F1
#
_entry.id   AF-A0A5A7SEV6-F1
#
_cell.length_a   1.000
_cell.length_b   1.000
_cell.length_c   1.000
_cell.angle_alpha   90.00
_cell.angle_beta   90.00
_cell.angle_gamma   90.00
#
_symmetry.space_group_name_H-M   'P 1'
#
loop_
_entity.id
_entity.type
_entity.pdbx_description
1 polymer ?
#
loop_
_entity_poly.entity_id
_entity_poly.type
_entity_poly.pdbx_seq_one_letter_code
_entity_poly.pdbx_strand_id
1 'polypeptide(L)'
;MRRGMDVISMTVMVAGTLQSILALVTAWLVFTRNRWAPNAAIVVGFASALGFFVVHLLPDWFGPFSDSFINAPPGAGVTGFSWFAAIFEIAADLAIGIAGVRQLRLTDRRQLI
;
A
#
# COMPACT_ATOMS: atom_id res chain seq x y z
N MET A 1 6.98 9.32 27.15
CA MET A 1 6.26 10.19 26.20
C MET A 1 6.02 9.40 24.92
N ARG A 2 4.75 9.19 24.54
CA ARG A 2 4.34 8.46 23.34
C ARG A 2 4.43 9.43 22.15
N ARG A 3 5.64 9.63 21.63
CA ARG A 3 5.96 10.50 20.48
C ARG A 3 5.83 9.68 19.19
N GLY A 4 4.96 10.11 18.28
CA GLY A 4 4.81 9.45 16.97
C GLY A 4 3.53 9.83 16.22
N MET A 5 2.53 10.39 16.90
CA MET A 5 1.25 10.78 16.28
C MET A 5 1.09 12.30 16.08
N ASP A 6 1.99 13.12 16.62
CA ASP A 6 1.88 14.59 16.52
C ASP A 6 2.43 15.15 15.19
N VAL A 7 3.15 14.33 14.41
CA VAL A 7 3.79 14.73 13.15
C VAL A 7 3.04 14.18 11.94
N ILE A 8 2.42 13.00 12.07
CA ILE A 8 1.65 12.36 11.01
C ILE A 8 0.19 12.83 11.12
N SER A 9 -0.35 13.35 10.03
CA SER A 9 -1.77 13.72 9.95
C SER A 9 -2.66 12.54 10.33
N MET A 10 -3.69 12.79 11.15
CA MET A 10 -4.71 11.80 11.51
C MET A 10 -5.29 11.10 10.27
N THR A 11 -5.39 11.83 9.16
CA THR A 11 -5.87 11.30 7.89
C THR A 11 -4.93 10.24 7.29
N VAL A 12 -3.61 10.46 7.34
CA VAL A 12 -2.61 9.48 6.88
C VAL A 12 -2.64 8.23 7.76
N MET A 13 -2.77 8.39 9.09
CA MET A 13 -2.89 7.25 10.00
C MET A 13 -4.15 6.42 9.75
N VAL A 14 -5.30 7.06 9.51
CA VAL A 14 -6.54 6.36 9.18
C VAL A 14 -6.41 5.64 7.83
N ALA A 15 -5.85 6.31 6.82
CA ALA A 15 -5.63 5.71 5.50
C ALA A 15 -4.70 4.49 5.58
N GLY A 16 -3.57 4.59 6.29
CA GLY A 16 -2.65 3.47 6.49
C GLY A 16 -3.28 2.31 7.28
N THR A 17 -4.10 2.60 8.28
CA THR A 17 -4.84 1.58 9.03
C THR A 17 -5.83 0.84 8.12
N LEU A 18 -6.60 1.57 7.31
CA LEU A 18 -7.53 0.98 6.35
C LEU A 18 -6.79 0.13 5.31
N GLN A 19 -5.67 0.61 4.78
CA GLN A 19 -4.82 -0.15 3.86
C GLN A 19 -4.31 -1.44 4.51
N SER A 20 -3.84 -1.38 5.76
CA SER A 20 -3.39 -2.58 6.50
C SER A 20 -4.50 -3.62 6.66
N ILE A 21 -5.73 -3.17 6.99
CA ILE A 21 -6.90 -4.07 7.09
C ILE A 21 -7.20 -4.70 5.73
N LEU A 22 -7.21 -3.91 4.66
CA LEU A 22 -7.47 -4.40 3.30
C LEU A 22 -6.39 -5.39 2.82
N ALA A 23 -5.12 -5.15 3.16
CA ALA A 23 -4.02 -6.07 2.88
C ALA A 23 -4.20 -7.40 3.60
N LEU A 24 -4.56 -7.38 4.89
CA LEU A 24 -4.84 -8.59 5.67
C LEU A 24 -6.04 -9.37 5.11
N VAL A 25 -7.12 -8.68 4.73
CA VAL A 25 -8.28 -9.31 4.07
C VAL A 25 -7.88 -9.93 2.74
N THR A 26 -7.07 -9.23 1.94
CA THR A 26 -6.56 -9.75 0.66
C THR A 26 -5.72 -11.00 0.86
N ALA A 27 -4.79 -10.98 1.82
CA ALA A 27 -3.98 -12.14 2.18
C ALA A 27 -4.87 -13.32 2.63
N TRP A 28 -5.88 -13.06 3.48
CA TRP A 28 -6.83 -14.07 3.91
C TRP A 28 -7.61 -14.67 2.73
N LEU A 29 -8.08 -13.86 1.77
CA LEU A 29 -8.73 -14.35 0.55
C LEU A 29 -7.79 -15.24 -0.29
N VAL A 30 -6.51 -14.86 -0.40
CA VAL A 30 -5.49 -15.66 -1.10
C VAL A 30 -5.28 -17.00 -0.40
N PHE A 31 -5.07 -17.02 0.91
CA PHE A 31 -4.83 -18.26 1.67
C PHE A 31 -6.04 -19.18 1.71
N THR A 32 -7.26 -18.63 1.72
CA THR A 32 -8.50 -19.40 1.63
C THR A 32 -8.87 -19.83 0.21
N ARG A 33 -8.03 -19.51 -0.79
CA ARG A 33 -8.26 -19.77 -2.22
C ARG A 33 -9.62 -19.25 -2.71
N ASN A 34 -10.03 -18.11 -2.17
CA ASN A 34 -11.31 -17.52 -2.50
C ASN A 34 -11.31 -17.01 -3.95
N ARG A 35 -12.44 -17.17 -4.67
CA ARG A 35 -12.61 -16.65 -6.04
C ARG A 35 -12.40 -15.15 -6.18
N TRP A 36 -12.58 -14.38 -5.11
CA TRP A 36 -12.37 -12.93 -5.08
C TRP A 36 -10.91 -12.52 -4.88
N ALA A 37 -10.02 -13.46 -4.52
CA ALA A 37 -8.62 -13.16 -4.23
C ALA A 37 -7.87 -12.44 -5.36
N PRO A 38 -8.02 -12.82 -6.65
CA PRO A 38 -7.32 -12.13 -7.72
C PRO A 38 -7.78 -10.67 -7.89
N ASN A 39 -9.10 -10.43 -7.79
CA ASN A 39 -9.66 -9.07 -7.89
C ASN A 39 -9.22 -8.21 -6.71
N ALA A 40 -9.28 -8.75 -5.49
CA ALA A 40 -8.82 -8.06 -4.29
C ALA A 40 -7.33 -7.71 -4.39
N ALA A 41 -6.49 -8.65 -4.82
CA ALA A 41 -5.05 -8.44 -5.01
C ALA A 41 -4.74 -7.31 -6.00
N ILE A 42 -5.47 -7.25 -7.13
CA ILE A 42 -5.33 -6.17 -8.11
C ILE A 42 -5.69 -4.82 -7.48
N VAL A 43 -6.89 -4.72 -6.93
CA VAL A 43 -7.42 -3.44 -6.42
C VAL A 43 -6.57 -2.94 -5.24
N VAL A 44 -6.34 -3.79 -4.24
CA VAL A 44 -5.60 -3.41 -3.03
C VAL A 44 -4.13 -3.19 -3.35
N GLY A 45 -3.49 -4.05 -4.15
CA GLY A 45 -2.08 -3.89 -4.50
C GLY A 45 -1.82 -2.58 -5.26
N PHE A 46 -2.53 -2.32 -6.36
CA PHE A 46 -2.29 -1.09 -7.12
C PHE A 46 -2.72 0.17 -6.38
N ALA A 47 -3.84 0.15 -5.64
CA ALA A 47 -4.26 1.31 -4.85
C ALA A 47 -3.30 1.62 -3.71
N SER A 48 -2.78 0.60 -3.01
CA SER A 48 -1.81 0.78 -1.92
C SER A 48 -0.46 1.27 -2.45
N ALA A 49 0.04 0.71 -3.56
CA ALA A 49 1.27 1.19 -4.20
C ALA A 49 1.18 2.67 -4.59
N LEU A 50 0.05 3.08 -5.20
CA LEU A 50 -0.18 4.47 -5.57
C LEU A 50 -0.31 5.36 -4.33
N GLY A 51 -1.02 4.90 -3.30
CA GLY A 51 -1.18 5.61 -2.04
C GLY A 51 0.16 5.85 -1.35
N PHE A 52 0.99 4.82 -1.18
CA PHE A 52 2.32 4.95 -0.57
C PHE A 52 3.22 5.87 -1.37
N PHE A 53 3.19 5.77 -2.70
CA PHE A 53 3.94 6.66 -3.58
C PHE A 53 3.52 8.12 -3.37
N VAL A 54 2.22 8.42 -3.42
CA VAL A 54 1.68 9.78 -3.24
C VAL A 54 1.97 10.33 -1.85
N VAL A 55 1.76 9.54 -0.80
CA VAL A 55 1.93 9.99 0.59
C VAL A 55 3.39 10.33 0.88
N HIS A 56 4.34 9.48 0.48
CA HIS A 56 5.72 9.57 0.94
C HIS A 56 6.72 10.11 -0.08
N LEU A 57 6.50 9.86 -1.38
CA LEU A 57 7.46 10.23 -2.43
C LEU A 57 7.08 11.51 -3.17
N LEU A 58 5.84 11.97 -3.09
CA LEU A 58 5.50 13.30 -3.62
C LEU A 58 5.84 14.38 -2.58
N PRO A 59 6.14 15.61 -3.04
CA PRO A 59 6.16 16.76 -2.17
C PRO A 59 4.80 16.94 -1.47
N ASP A 60 4.75 17.81 -0.48
CA ASP A 60 3.60 18.17 0.37
C ASP A 60 2.37 18.78 -0.37
N TRP A 61 2.29 18.60 -1.68
CA TRP A 61 1.23 19.06 -2.58
C TRP A 61 -0.19 18.69 -2.13
N PHE A 62 -0.36 17.60 -1.36
CA PHE A 62 -1.66 17.11 -0.91
C PHE A 62 -1.98 17.44 0.56
N GLY A 63 -1.24 18.36 1.18
CA GLY A 63 -1.49 18.84 2.54
C GLY A 63 -1.60 17.68 3.55
N PRO A 64 -2.73 17.50 4.25
CA PRO A 64 -2.88 16.50 5.30
C PRO A 64 -2.86 15.04 4.83
N PHE A 65 -2.78 14.78 3.52
CA PHE A 65 -2.60 13.44 2.95
C PHE A 65 -1.14 13.12 2.62
N SER A 66 -0.21 14.04 2.86
CA SER A 66 1.22 13.82 2.61
C SER A 66 1.96 13.57 3.93
N ASP A 67 2.88 12.62 3.91
CA ASP A 67 3.95 12.43 4.90
C ASP A 67 5.27 12.33 4.12
N SER A 68 5.60 13.43 3.43
CA SER A 68 6.69 13.45 2.45
C SER A 68 8.04 13.19 3.08
N PHE A 69 8.78 12.21 2.54
CA PHE A 69 10.17 11.96 2.92
C PHE A 69 11.14 12.92 2.23
N ILE A 70 10.73 13.55 1.13
CA ILE A 70 11.55 14.50 0.37
C ILE A 70 11.55 15.88 1.05
N ASN A 71 10.37 16.35 1.47
CA ASN A 71 10.19 17.63 2.16
C ASN A 71 9.78 17.44 3.62
N ALA A 72 10.43 16.49 4.31
CA ALA A 72 10.08 16.14 5.68
C ALA A 72 10.29 17.34 6.63
N PRO A 73 9.31 17.69 7.48
CA PRO A 73 9.46 18.75 8.47
C PRO A 73 10.64 18.48 9.43
N PRO A 74 11.30 19.53 9.97
CA PRO A 74 12.33 19.37 10.98
C PRO A 74 11.78 18.56 12.18
N GLY A 75 12.40 17.42 12.48
CA GLY A 75 11.97 16.52 13.56
C GLY A 75 11.08 15.34 13.14
N ALA A 76 10.79 15.16 11.84
CA ALA A 76 10.02 14.02 11.33
C ALA A 76 10.72 12.66 11.52
N GLY A 77 12.05 12.65 11.69
CA GLY A 77 12.79 11.43 12.01
C GLY A 77 12.80 10.39 10.89
N VAL A 78 12.65 10.80 9.63
CA VAL A 78 12.78 9.92 8.46
C VAL A 78 14.18 9.32 8.44
N THR A 79 14.25 7.99 8.52
CA THR A 79 15.52 7.24 8.55
C THR A 79 15.72 6.47 7.25
N GLY A 80 16.92 5.89 7.05
CA GLY A 80 17.13 4.93 5.96
C GLY A 80 16.18 3.73 6.04
N PHE A 81 15.77 3.31 7.24
CA PHE A 81 14.78 2.25 7.41
C PHE A 81 13.38 2.69 6.95
N SER A 82 13.00 3.95 7.19
CA SER A 82 11.74 4.52 6.69
C SER A 82 11.68 4.46 5.16
N TRP A 83 12.77 4.87 4.49
CA TRP A 83 12.91 4.78 3.04
C TRP A 83 12.83 3.34 2.53
N PHE A 84 13.55 2.42 3.17
CA PHE A 84 13.49 1.00 2.83
C PHE A 84 12.06 0.46 2.95
N ALA A 85 11.38 0.74 4.06
CA ALA A 85 10.01 0.28 4.30
C ALA A 85 9.05 0.81 3.22
N ALA A 86 9.10 2.10 2.89
CA ALA A 86 8.23 2.67 1.87
C ALA A 86 8.47 2.08 0.46
N ILE A 87 9.73 1.93 0.05
CA ILE A 87 10.06 1.33 -1.26
C ILE A 87 9.68 -0.15 -1.30
N PHE A 88 9.96 -0.88 -0.22
CA PHE A 88 9.59 -2.28 -0.09
C PHE A 88 8.08 -2.47 -0.17
N GLU A 89 7.31 -1.65 0.54
CA GLU A 89 5.84 -1.70 0.53
C GLU A 89 5.30 -1.48 -0.89
N ILE A 90 5.76 -0.42 -1.57
CA ILE A 90 5.37 -0.15 -2.97
C ILE A 90 5.69 -1.34 -3.88
N ALA A 91 6.89 -1.93 -3.74
CA ALA A 91 7.29 -3.07 -4.56
C ALA A 91 6.45 -4.32 -4.26
N ALA A 92 6.14 -4.60 -3.00
CA ALA A 92 5.30 -5.71 -2.58
C ALA A 92 3.87 -5.56 -3.09
N ASP A 93 3.30 -4.36 -2.96
CA ASP A 93 1.97 -4.00 -3.44
C ASP A 93 1.84 -4.19 -4.96
N LEU A 94 2.83 -3.74 -5.73
CA LEU A 94 2.90 -3.98 -7.17
C LEU A 94 2.99 -5.48 -7.49
N ALA A 95 3.81 -6.24 -6.76
CA ALA A 95 3.95 -7.67 -6.97
C ALA A 95 2.63 -8.41 -6.71
N ILE A 96 1.89 -8.04 -5.66
CA ILE A 96 0.56 -8.58 -5.34
C ILE A 96 -0.44 -8.23 -6.45
N GLY A 97 -0.48 -6.97 -6.89
CA GLY A 97 -1.35 -6.54 -7.97
C GLY A 97 -1.10 -7.30 -9.28
N ILE A 98 0.18 -7.44 -9.67
CA ILE A 98 0.61 -8.20 -10.84
C ILE A 98 0.25 -9.68 -10.70
N ALA A 99 0.42 -10.29 -9.53
CA ALA A 99 0.03 -11.67 -9.27
C ALA A 99 -1.48 -11.88 -9.46
N GLY A 100 -2.31 -10.95 -8.99
CA GLY A 100 -3.75 -10.95 -9.23
C GLY A 100 -4.10 -10.90 -10.72
N VAL A 101 -3.47 -10.00 -11.49
CA VAL A 101 -3.66 -9.91 -12.96
C VAL A 101 -3.27 -11.21 -13.65
N ARG A 102 -2.12 -11.79 -13.28
CA ARG A 102 -1.65 -13.06 -13.85
C ARG A 102 -2.64 -14.20 -13.56
N GLN A 103 -3.18 -14.26 -12.34
CA GLN A 103 -4.11 -15.31 -11.96
C GLN A 103 -5.43 -15.22 -12.73
N LEU A 104 -6.00 -14.03 -12.93
CA LEU A 104 -7.19 -13.87 -13.77
C LEU A 104 -6.96 -14.36 -15.19
N ARG A 105 -5.85 -13.95 -15.81
CA ARG A 105 -5.49 -14.39 -17.17
C ARG A 105 -5.34 -15.91 -17.29
N LEU A 106 -4.84 -16.58 -16.25
CA LEU A 106 -4.72 -18.04 -16.23
C LEU A 106 -6.09 -18.72 -16.10
N THR A 107 -6.99 -18.18 -15.28
CA THR A 107 -8.37 -18.66 -15.17
C THR A 107 -9.12 -18.51 -16.49
N ASP A 108 -9.02 -17.35 -17.15
CA ASP A 108 -9.67 -17.10 -18.44
C ASP A 108 -9.18 -18.06 -19.53
N ARG A 109 -7.87 -18.30 -19.60
CA ARG A 109 -7.28 -19.26 -20.55
C ARG A 109 -7.78 -20.69 -20.32
N ARG A 110 -8.00 -21.09 -19.06
CA ARG A 110 -8.55 -22.42 -18.73
C ARG A 110 -10.00 -22.60 -19.14
N GLN A 111 -10.76 -21.52 -19.35
CA GLN A 111 -12.15 -21.60 -19.81
C GLN A 111 -12.27 -21.75 -21.33
N LEU A 112 -11.18 -21.51 -22.07
CA LEU A 112 -11.16 -21.55 -23.54
C LEU A 112 -10.64 -22.88 -24.13
N ILE A 113 -10.17 -23.80 -23.29
CA ILE A 113 -9.66 -25.14 -23.67
C ILE A 113 -10.66 -26.19 -23.19
#